data_AF-A0A7X9RWN4-F1
#
_entry.id   AF-A0A7X9RWN4-F1
#
_cell.length_a   1.000
_cell.length_b   1.000
_cell.length_c   1.000
_cell.angle_alpha   90.00
_cell.angle_beta   90.00
_cell.angle_gamma   90.00
#
_symmetry.space_group_name_H-M   'P 1'
#
loop_
_entity.id
_entity.type
_entity.pdbx_description
1 polymer ?
#
loop_
_entity_poly.entity_id
_entity_poly.type
_entity_poly.pdbx_seq_one_letter_code
_entity_poly.pdbx_strand_id
1 'polypeptide(L)'
;MKKIVFTFAFFLFNTLLFAQTKEQAIMALRTEEHTKVSIEENTVIFNDHFGALENIESYEYLALELAEGLYHQMSDQMFTPYFNVLFSEGYVYQNIIDCKNGITLNLNASPEGIGVKITKYPEGVVADEYYEF
;
A
#
# COMPACT_ATOMS: atom_id res chain seq x y z
N MET A 1 -4.44 -6.65 -60.27
CA MET A 1 -4.90 -5.31 -59.83
C MET A 1 -6.31 -5.41 -59.27
N LYS A 2 -6.57 -4.61 -58.23
CA LYS A 2 -7.83 -4.34 -57.49
C LYS A 2 -8.05 -5.15 -56.20
N LYS A 3 -7.95 -4.37 -55.13
CA LYS A 3 -8.08 -4.64 -53.68
C LYS A 3 -9.56 -4.77 -53.31
N ILE A 4 -9.90 -5.68 -52.40
CA ILE A 4 -11.11 -5.61 -51.56
C ILE A 4 -10.71 -6.15 -50.17
N VAL A 5 -10.22 -5.27 -49.29
CA VAL A 5 -10.93 -4.62 -48.16
C VAL A 5 -10.83 -5.46 -46.89
N PHE A 6 -10.01 -4.90 -45.98
CA PHE A 6 -9.95 -5.18 -44.55
C PHE A 6 -11.34 -5.34 -43.93
N THR A 7 -11.55 -6.43 -43.20
CA THR A 7 -12.41 -6.37 -42.02
C THR A 7 -11.53 -6.65 -40.82
N PHE A 8 -10.96 -5.57 -40.28
CA PHE A 8 -10.56 -5.51 -38.88
C PHE A 8 -11.77 -6.00 -38.07
N ALA A 9 -11.72 -7.23 -37.56
CA ALA A 9 -12.51 -7.59 -36.41
C ALA A 9 -11.94 -6.79 -35.24
N PHE A 10 -12.40 -5.55 -35.15
CA PHE A 10 -12.19 -4.65 -34.04
C PHE A 10 -12.90 -5.33 -32.86
N PHE A 11 -12.18 -6.21 -32.17
CA PHE A 11 -12.47 -6.51 -30.78
C PHE A 11 -12.25 -5.19 -30.04
N LEU A 12 -13.29 -4.35 -30.03
CA LEU A 12 -13.54 -3.41 -28.96
C LEU A 12 -13.71 -4.26 -27.71
N PHE A 13 -12.59 -4.65 -27.11
CA PHE A 13 -12.55 -4.62 -25.66
C PHE A 13 -12.85 -3.17 -25.30
N ASN A 14 -14.13 -2.90 -25.05
CA ASN A 14 -14.50 -1.89 -24.07
C ASN A 14 -13.85 -2.34 -22.77
N THR A 15 -12.57 -2.00 -22.56
CA THR A 15 -12.07 -1.80 -21.21
C THR A 15 -12.81 -0.58 -20.71
N LEU A 16 -14.04 -0.80 -20.26
CA LEU A 16 -14.62 0.03 -19.23
C LEU A 16 -13.62 -0.07 -18.08
N LEU A 17 -12.71 0.91 -18.02
CA LEU A 17 -12.08 1.32 -16.79
C LEU A 17 -13.26 1.67 -15.90
N PHE A 18 -13.80 0.68 -15.19
CA PHE A 18 -14.70 0.98 -14.09
C PHE A 18 -13.88 1.86 -13.18
N ALA A 19 -14.26 3.13 -13.08
CA ALA A 19 -13.70 4.03 -12.09
C ALA A 19 -13.89 3.31 -10.76
N GLN A 20 -12.79 2.79 -10.21
CA GLN A 20 -12.83 2.07 -8.95
C GLN A 20 -13.23 3.09 -7.89
N THR A 21 -14.27 2.78 -7.11
CA THR A 21 -14.65 3.69 -6.03
C THR A 21 -13.58 3.64 -4.94
N LYS A 22 -13.52 4.69 -4.14
CA LYS A 22 -12.69 4.71 -2.93
C LYS A 22 -12.90 3.46 -2.08
N GLU A 23 -14.14 3.06 -1.85
CA GLU A 23 -14.47 1.88 -1.03
C GLU A 23 -13.94 0.59 -1.65
N GLN A 24 -13.99 0.45 -2.99
CA GLN A 24 -13.41 -0.69 -3.69
C GLN A 24 -11.88 -0.71 -3.57
N ALA A 25 -11.24 0.45 -3.68
CA ALA A 25 -9.80 0.58 -3.49
C ALA A 25 -9.38 0.22 -2.07
N ILE A 26 -10.07 0.76 -1.06
CA ILE A 26 -9.82 0.44 0.35
C ILE A 26 -9.98 -1.08 0.59
N MET A 27 -11.03 -1.71 0.06
CA MET A 27 -11.23 -3.15 0.23
C MET A 27 -10.16 -3.99 -0.48
N ALA A 28 -9.70 -3.58 -1.66
CA ALA A 28 -8.67 -4.29 -2.40
C ALA A 28 -7.27 -4.17 -1.76
N LEU A 29 -7.02 -3.07 -1.04
CA LEU A 29 -5.75 -2.83 -0.33
C LEU A 29 -5.69 -3.51 1.04
N ARG A 30 -6.76 -4.17 1.48
CA ARG A 30 -6.70 -5.03 2.68
C ARG A 30 -5.83 -6.24 2.38
N THR A 31 -4.78 -6.40 3.17
CA THR A 31 -3.80 -7.49 3.09
C THR A 31 -4.39 -8.82 3.56
N GLU A 32 -5.26 -8.79 4.58
CA GLU A 32 -5.87 -9.98 5.16
C GLU A 32 -7.38 -9.79 5.46
N GLU A 33 -8.09 -10.91 5.63
CA GLU A 33 -9.51 -10.91 6.04
C GLU A 33 -9.71 -10.21 7.39
N HIS A 34 -8.72 -10.29 8.27
CA HIS A 34 -8.77 -9.71 9.62
C HIS A 34 -8.18 -8.30 9.72
N THR A 35 -7.65 -7.73 8.63
CA THR A 35 -7.23 -6.33 8.58
C THR A 35 -8.42 -5.45 8.96
N LYS A 36 -8.28 -4.70 10.06
CA LYS A 36 -9.26 -3.70 10.48
C LYS A 36 -8.97 -2.40 9.75
N VAL A 37 -10.00 -1.79 9.19
CA VAL A 37 -9.86 -0.54 8.45
C VAL A 37 -10.61 0.58 9.15
N SER A 38 -9.94 1.71 9.36
CA SER A 38 -10.55 2.97 9.80
C SER A 38 -10.16 4.10 8.83
N ILE A 39 -10.92 5.19 8.89
CA ILE A 39 -10.61 6.43 8.16
C ILE A 39 -10.59 7.54 9.19
N GLU A 40 -9.46 8.22 9.31
CA GLU A 40 -9.25 9.34 10.23
C GLU A 40 -8.75 10.53 9.43
N GLU A 41 -9.50 11.63 9.45
CA GLU A 41 -9.24 12.83 8.63
C GLU A 41 -9.10 12.46 7.14
N ASN A 42 -7.88 12.54 6.61
CA ASN A 42 -7.49 12.19 5.25
C ASN A 42 -6.59 10.94 5.19
N THR A 43 -6.63 10.07 6.19
CA THR A 43 -5.81 8.86 6.23
C THR A 43 -6.68 7.62 6.29
N VAL A 44 -6.43 6.66 5.40
CA VAL A 44 -6.99 5.32 5.49
C VAL A 44 -6.01 4.44 6.25
N ILE A 45 -6.44 3.95 7.40
CA ILE A 45 -5.60 3.19 8.33
C ILE A 45 -5.98 1.71 8.28
N PHE A 46 -5.02 0.88 7.93
CA PHE A 46 -5.09 -0.58 7.92
C PHE A 46 -4.35 -1.10 9.15
N ASN A 47 -5.08 -1.70 10.09
CA ASN A 47 -4.52 -2.27 11.32
C ASN A 47 -4.47 -3.79 11.23
N ASP A 48 -3.25 -4.31 11.23
CA ASP A 48 -2.90 -5.72 11.12
C ASP A 48 -2.20 -6.22 12.38
N HIS A 49 -2.12 -7.54 12.50
CA HIS A 49 -1.41 -8.20 13.60
C HIS A 49 -0.45 -9.23 13.02
N PHE A 50 0.77 -9.27 13.55
CA PHE A 50 1.78 -10.22 13.08
C PHE A 50 2.38 -11.04 14.22
N GLY A 51 3.11 -12.09 13.85
CA GLY A 51 3.92 -12.86 14.79
C GLY A 51 4.96 -12.00 15.52
N ALA A 52 5.64 -12.59 16.50
CA ALA A 52 6.80 -11.94 17.09
C ALA A 52 7.91 -11.80 16.04
N LEU A 53 8.50 -10.62 15.91
CA LEU A 53 9.70 -10.44 15.11
C LEU A 53 10.92 -10.83 15.94
N GLU A 54 11.76 -11.71 15.40
CA GLU A 54 12.94 -12.23 16.08
C GLU A 54 14.19 -11.87 15.31
N ASN A 55 15.34 -11.79 16.00
CA ASN A 55 16.65 -11.60 15.40
C ASN A 55 16.77 -10.34 14.52
N ILE A 56 16.16 -9.23 14.94
CA ILE A 56 16.30 -7.94 14.26
C ILE A 56 17.73 -7.42 14.49
N GLU A 57 18.55 -7.45 13.45
CA GLU A 57 19.93 -6.96 13.50
C GLU A 57 20.00 -5.42 13.45
N SER A 58 19.13 -4.79 12.66
CA SER A 58 19.01 -3.34 12.52
C SER A 58 17.58 -2.92 12.22
N TYR A 59 17.05 -1.98 13.01
CA TYR A 59 15.72 -1.41 12.79
C TYR A 59 15.69 -0.46 11.58
N GLU A 60 16.79 0.23 11.27
CA GLU A 60 16.91 1.07 10.08
C GLU A 60 16.85 0.21 8.81
N TYR A 61 17.55 -0.93 8.81
CA TYR A 61 17.50 -1.87 7.69
C TYR A 61 16.11 -2.50 7.54
N LEU A 62 15.46 -2.89 8.65
CA LEU A 62 14.07 -3.35 8.61
C LEU A 62 13.13 -2.25 8.07
N ALA A 63 13.35 -0.98 8.45
CA ALA A 63 12.55 0.13 7.93
C ALA A 63 12.70 0.28 6.40
N LEU A 64 13.92 0.11 5.87
CA LEU A 64 14.18 0.08 4.44
C LEU A 64 13.44 -1.08 3.76
N GLU A 65 13.55 -2.30 4.28
CA GLU A 65 12.87 -3.48 3.69
C GLU A 65 11.35 -3.31 3.67
N LEU A 66 10.78 -2.73 4.73
CA LEU A 66 9.36 -2.40 4.81
C LEU A 66 8.95 -1.35 3.78
N ALA A 67 9.74 -0.29 3.61
CA ALA A 67 9.49 0.74 2.61
C ALA A 67 9.60 0.19 1.18
N GLU A 68 10.63 -0.60 0.88
CA GLU A 68 10.77 -1.26 -0.42
C GLU A 68 9.61 -2.21 -0.70
N GLY A 69 9.15 -2.98 0.30
CA GLY A 69 7.99 -3.87 0.16
C GLY A 69 6.72 -3.10 -0.22
N LEU A 70 6.43 -2.00 0.48
CA LEU A 70 5.27 -1.17 0.19
C LEU A 70 5.42 -0.43 -1.15
N TYR A 71 6.61 0.05 -1.51
CA TYR A 71 6.87 0.65 -2.82
C TYR A 71 6.63 -0.34 -3.97
N HIS A 72 7.11 -1.58 -3.83
CA HIS A 72 6.85 -2.62 -4.81
C HIS A 72 5.35 -2.91 -4.93
N GLN A 73 4.61 -2.95 -3.81
CA GLN A 73 3.17 -3.10 -3.84
C GLN A 73 2.49 -1.92 -4.55
N MET A 74 2.91 -0.68 -4.28
CA MET A 74 2.37 0.51 -4.94
C MET A 74 2.65 0.52 -6.45
N SER A 75 3.77 -0.06 -6.86
CA SER A 75 4.23 -0.13 -8.26
C SER A 75 3.75 -1.38 -9.00
N ASP A 76 3.09 -2.32 -8.31
CA ASP A 76 2.58 -3.55 -8.90
C ASP A 76 1.32 -3.27 -9.72
N GLN A 77 1.27 -3.78 -10.96
CA GLN A 77 0.17 -3.51 -11.90
C GLN A 77 -1.21 -3.89 -11.36
N MET A 78 -1.30 -4.86 -10.45
CA MET A 78 -2.55 -5.26 -9.80
C MET A 78 -2.98 -4.23 -8.76
N PHE A 79 -2.05 -3.63 -8.03
CA PHE A 79 -2.33 -2.78 -6.87
C PHE A 79 -2.28 -1.28 -7.16
N THR A 80 -1.44 -0.83 -8.10
CA THR A 80 -1.28 0.57 -8.50
C THR A 80 -2.61 1.30 -8.74
N PRO A 81 -3.62 0.71 -9.43
CA PRO A 81 -4.89 1.40 -9.65
C PRO A 81 -5.62 1.78 -8.34
N TYR A 82 -5.52 0.95 -7.30
CA TYR A 82 -6.18 1.20 -6.02
C TYR A 82 -5.48 2.31 -5.22
N PHE A 83 -4.15 2.32 -5.19
CA PHE A 83 -3.39 3.42 -4.60
C PHE A 83 -3.66 4.75 -5.31
N ASN A 84 -3.73 4.75 -6.65
CA ASN A 84 -4.04 5.95 -7.42
C ASN A 84 -5.42 6.53 -7.08
N VAL A 85 -6.44 5.68 -6.88
CA VAL A 85 -7.76 6.13 -6.42
C VAL A 85 -7.66 6.81 -5.06
N LEU A 86 -7.00 6.18 -4.07
CA LEU A 86 -6.82 6.77 -2.74
C LEU A 86 -6.17 8.15 -2.82
N PHE A 87 -5.04 8.25 -3.53
CA PHE A 87 -4.28 9.49 -3.62
C PHE A 87 -5.02 10.58 -4.39
N SER A 88 -5.75 10.22 -5.46
CA SER A 88 -6.55 11.18 -6.23
C SER A 88 -7.71 11.79 -5.44
N GLU A 89 -8.21 11.06 -4.43
CA GLU A 89 -9.22 11.50 -3.47
C GLU A 89 -8.60 12.28 -2.29
N GLY A 90 -7.28 12.49 -2.28
CA GLY A 90 -6.56 13.21 -1.24
C GLY A 90 -6.29 12.39 0.03
N TYR A 91 -6.46 11.06 -0.02
CA TYR A 91 -6.14 10.19 1.11
C TYR A 91 -4.66 9.80 1.14
N VAL A 92 -4.13 9.63 2.35
CA VAL A 92 -2.86 8.95 2.63
C VAL A 92 -3.15 7.50 3.02
N TYR A 93 -2.28 6.58 2.61
CA TYR A 93 -2.31 5.20 3.06
C TYR A 93 -1.51 5.07 4.36
N GLN A 94 -2.04 4.35 5.35
CA GLN A 94 -1.29 4.00 6.55
C GLN A 94 -1.53 2.53 6.93
N ASN A 95 -0.46 1.79 7.19
CA ASN A 95 -0.52 0.44 7.72
C ASN A 95 0.19 0.35 9.07
N ILE A 96 -0.56 -0.09 10.08
CA ILE A 96 -0.07 -0.31 11.43
C ILE A 96 -0.10 -1.81 11.69
N ILE A 97 1.06 -2.39 11.97
CA ILE A 97 1.22 -3.81 12.24
C ILE A 97 1.69 -3.98 13.68
N ASP A 98 0.83 -4.54 14.52
CA ASP A 98 1.17 -4.85 15.91
C ASP A 98 1.75 -6.26 16.02
N CYS A 99 3.01 -6.37 16.47
CA CYS A 99 3.70 -7.63 16.68
C CYS A 99 3.55 -8.11 18.14
N LYS A 100 3.42 -9.43 18.33
CA LYS A 100 3.18 -10.05 19.66
C LYS A 100 4.25 -9.75 20.74
N ASN A 101 5.43 -9.28 20.35
CA ASN A 101 6.53 -8.94 21.25
C ASN A 101 6.65 -7.44 21.57
N GLY A 102 5.60 -6.65 21.33
CA GLY A 102 5.57 -5.23 21.69
C GLY A 102 6.31 -4.33 20.70
N ILE A 103 6.57 -4.83 19.48
CA ILE A 103 7.01 -4.02 18.35
C ILE A 103 5.77 -3.60 17.55
N THR A 104 5.72 -2.34 17.14
CA THR A 104 4.72 -1.83 16.20
C THR A 104 5.45 -1.27 14.99
N LEU A 105 5.04 -1.70 13.80
CA LEU A 105 5.50 -1.18 12.52
C LEU A 105 4.41 -0.24 11.98
N ASN A 106 4.77 1.01 11.69
CA ASN A 106 3.83 2.00 11.17
C ASN A 106 4.37 2.56 9.86
N LEU A 107 3.76 2.14 8.76
CA LEU A 107 4.09 2.58 7.41
C LEU A 107 3.04 3.59 6.96
N ASN A 108 3.45 4.71 6.39
CA ASN A 108 2.57 5.63 5.69
C ASN A 108 3.07 5.85 4.27
N ALA A 109 2.16 6.05 3.32
CA ALA A 109 2.49 6.28 1.93
C ALA A 109 1.60 7.36 1.31
N SER A 110 2.25 8.23 0.55
CA SER A 110 1.63 9.27 -0.26
C SER A 110 2.33 9.33 -1.63
N PRO A 111 1.86 10.17 -2.58
CA PRO A 111 2.56 10.38 -3.84
C PRO A 111 4.01 10.86 -3.71
N GLU A 112 4.36 11.49 -2.58
CA GLU A 112 5.69 12.05 -2.32
C GLU A 112 6.70 11.02 -1.79
N GLY A 113 6.24 9.93 -1.15
CA GLY A 113 7.15 8.97 -0.53
C GLY A 113 6.48 8.00 0.45
N ILE A 114 7.32 7.21 1.12
CA ILE A 114 6.94 6.32 2.22
C ILE A 114 7.66 6.72 3.50
N GLY A 115 6.90 6.89 4.58
CA GLY A 115 7.43 6.99 5.94
C GLY A 115 7.31 5.65 6.67
N VAL A 116 8.34 5.28 7.44
CA VAL A 116 8.34 4.08 8.29
C VAL A 116 8.78 4.46 9.69
N LYS A 117 7.87 4.30 10.65
CA LYS A 117 8.13 4.45 12.08
C LYS A 117 8.02 3.10 12.77
N ILE A 118 9.09 2.69 13.44
CA ILE A 118 9.12 1.46 14.24
C ILE A 118 9.24 1.84 15.70
N THR A 119 8.32 1.32 16.51
CA THR A 119 8.36 1.47 17.97
C THR A 119 8.51 0.11 18.65
N LYS A 120 9.24 0.09 19.76
CA LYS A 120 9.40 -1.09 20.60
C LYS A 120 9.13 -0.72 22.05
N TYR A 121 8.31 -1.48 22.75
CA TYR A 121 8.08 -1.26 24.19
C TYR A 121 9.14 -2.00 25.04
N PRO A 122 9.76 -1.32 26.03
CA PRO A 122 9.51 0.05 26.50
C PRO A 122 10.40 1.13 25.85
N GLU A 123 11.26 0.77 24.89
CA GLU A 123 12.30 1.64 24.34
C GLU A 123 11.77 2.90 23.59
N GLY A 124 10.54 2.86 23.08
CA GLY A 124 9.96 3.94 22.29
C GLY A 124 10.28 3.80 20.79
N VAL A 125 10.56 4.92 20.12
CA VAL A 125 10.90 4.93 18.68
C VAL A 125 12.32 4.38 18.49
N VAL A 126 12.44 3.34 17.67
CA VAL A 126 13.72 2.69 17.33
C VAL A 126 14.13 2.87 15.87
N ALA A 127 13.20 3.32 15.01
CA ALA A 127 13.48 3.85 13.66
C ALA A 127 12.35 4.83 13.26
N ASP A 128 12.70 5.88 12.51
CA ASP A 128 11.77 6.90 12.00
C ASP A 128 12.32 7.45 10.68
N GLU A 129 12.11 6.69 9.61
CA GLU A 129 12.72 6.92 8.31
C GLU A 129 11.71 7.41 7.28
N TYR A 130 12.17 8.19 6.31
CA TYR A 130 11.38 8.65 5.17
C TYR A 130 12.13 8.45 3.86
N TYR A 131 11.45 7.87 2.87
CA TYR A 131 11.99 7.52 1.57
C TYR A 131 11.16 8.19 0.47
N GLU A 132 11.78 9.12 -0.27
CA GLU A 132 11.19 9.81 -1.42
C GLU A 132 11.23 8.96 -2.70
N PHE A 133 10.29 9.16 -3.64
CA PHE A 133 10.24 8.50 -4.96
C PHE A 133 10.40 9.46 -6.14
#